data_AF-A0A317Z3L3-F1
#
_entry.id   AF-A0A317Z3L3-F1
#
_cell.length_a   1.000
_cell.length_b   1.000
_cell.length_c   1.000
_cell.angle_alpha   90.00
_cell.angle_beta   90.00
_cell.angle_gamma   90.00
#
_symmetry.space_group_name_H-M   'P 1'
#
loop_
_entity.id
_entity.type
_entity.pdbx_description
1 polymer ?
#
loop_
_entity_poly.entity_id
_entity_poly.type
_entity_poly.pdbx_seq_one_letter_code
_entity_poly.pdbx_strand_id
1 'polypeptide(L)'
;VLGWGVGGIEAEAGMLGQPSYFPIPEVIGVRLTNELPQGANATDLALRVTELLRKKGVVGKFVEFFGPGVDKLPLADRATIANMAPEYGATCGFFPVDDETLKYLRLTGRSDEHIETVETYLKQNHLFFDVNEEPNYTDVVDLDLSTVEASLSGPKRPQDLIFLSDMKKEFEKSVTAPAGNQGHGLDKAEFDKTATVNFKDGSTTEMTTGDIAIAAITSCTNTSNPYVMLGAGLLAKKAVEKGLEVPSYVKTSLAPGSKVVTGYLRDSG
;
A
#
# COMPACT_ATOMS: atom_id res chain seq x y z
N VAL A 1 -2.58 14.99 -8.34
CA VAL A 1 -2.34 16.09 -7.37
C VAL A 1 -0.93 15.93 -6.84
N LEU A 2 -0.09 16.96 -6.92
CA LEU A 2 1.27 16.92 -6.35
C LEU A 2 1.22 17.44 -4.91
N GLY A 3 1.69 16.64 -3.96
CA GLY A 3 1.73 17.00 -2.55
C GLY A 3 2.51 15.97 -1.73
N TRP A 4 3.02 16.39 -0.57
CA TRP A 4 3.85 15.57 0.31
C TRP A 4 3.71 16.03 1.77
N GLY A 5 4.25 15.23 2.69
CA GLY A 5 4.28 15.57 4.12
C GLY A 5 5.37 16.59 4.43
N VAL A 6 5.05 17.60 5.23
CA VAL A 6 5.98 18.62 5.74
C VAL A 6 5.89 18.72 7.26
N GLY A 7 6.89 19.34 7.89
CA GLY A 7 6.84 19.66 9.32
C GLY A 7 5.78 20.72 9.62
N GLY A 8 5.27 20.76 10.85
CA GLY A 8 4.20 21.69 11.25
C GLY A 8 4.54 23.17 11.01
N ILE A 9 5.79 23.58 11.26
CA ILE A 9 6.25 24.95 11.03
C ILE A 9 6.19 25.32 9.54
N GLU A 10 6.55 24.40 8.65
CA GLU A 10 6.48 24.63 7.21
C GLU A 10 5.03 24.71 6.72
N ALA A 11 4.14 23.88 7.28
CA ALA A 11 2.71 23.98 7.01
C ALA A 11 2.14 25.34 7.45
N GLU A 12 2.47 25.82 8.65
CA GLU A 12 2.06 27.13 9.16
C GLU A 12 2.59 28.28 8.29
N ALA A 13 3.86 28.20 7.87
CA ALA A 13 4.44 29.17 6.95
C ALA A 13 3.68 29.21 5.61
N GLY A 14 3.35 28.05 5.04
CA GLY A 14 2.52 27.93 3.85
C GLY A 14 1.13 28.55 4.01
N MET A 15 0.49 28.35 5.17
CA MET A 15 -0.79 28.98 5.50
C MET A 15 -0.70 30.51 5.59
N LEU A 16 0.47 31.05 5.95
CA LEU A 16 0.76 32.48 5.96
C LEU A 16 1.23 33.02 4.60
N GLY A 17 1.11 32.23 3.53
CA GLY A 17 1.48 32.62 2.17
C GLY A 17 2.98 32.56 1.88
N GLN A 18 3.78 31.95 2.74
CA GLN A 18 5.19 31.71 2.44
C GLN A 18 5.33 30.55 1.45
N PRO A 19 6.13 30.71 0.39
CA PRO A 19 6.44 29.59 -0.50
C PRO A 19 7.33 28.56 0.20
N SER A 20 7.17 27.29 -0.17
CA SER A 20 8.13 26.23 0.18
C SER A 20 9.31 26.28 -0.78
N TYR A 21 10.53 26.19 -0.24
CA TYR A 21 11.77 26.20 -1.00
C TYR A 21 12.46 24.85 -0.88
N PHE A 22 12.72 24.20 -2.00
CA PHE A 22 13.51 22.98 -2.07
C PHE A 22 14.38 22.99 -3.33
N PRO A 23 15.54 22.30 -3.32
CA PRO A 23 16.33 22.10 -4.53
C PRO A 23 15.49 21.46 -5.63
N ILE A 24 15.75 21.81 -6.90
CA ILE A 24 15.09 21.15 -8.03
C ILE A 24 15.32 19.64 -7.89
N PRO A 25 14.27 18.84 -7.70
CA PRO A 25 14.43 17.42 -7.41
C PRO A 25 14.80 16.68 -8.69
N GLU A 26 15.64 15.66 -8.56
CA GLU A 26 15.72 14.60 -9.56
C GLU A 26 14.37 13.87 -9.63
N VAL A 27 13.98 13.43 -10.83
CA VAL A 27 12.72 12.70 -11.05
C VAL A 27 13.06 11.31 -11.57
N ILE A 28 12.68 10.29 -10.80
CA ILE A 28 12.84 8.88 -11.17
C ILE A 28 11.54 8.41 -11.80
N GLY A 29 11.60 8.05 -13.08
CA GLY A 29 10.48 7.47 -13.80
C GLY A 29 10.34 5.99 -13.46
N VAL A 30 9.15 5.54 -13.06
CA VAL A 30 8.84 4.12 -12.86
C VAL A 30 7.91 3.68 -13.98
N ARG A 31 8.47 2.94 -14.95
CA ARG A 31 7.72 2.43 -16.09
C ARG A 31 6.98 1.16 -15.71
N LEU A 32 5.65 1.24 -15.65
CA LEU A 32 4.79 0.10 -15.40
C LEU A 32 4.39 -0.53 -16.74
N THR A 33 4.55 -1.85 -16.84
CA THR A 33 4.17 -2.63 -18.03
C THR A 33 3.32 -3.82 -17.64
N ASN A 34 2.57 -4.36 -18.60
CA ASN A 34 1.63 -5.48 -18.40
C ASN A 34 0.56 -5.18 -17.33
N GLU A 35 0.00 -6.22 -16.71
CA GLU A 35 -1.13 -6.14 -15.78
C GLU A 35 -0.84 -6.99 -14.54
N LEU A 36 -1.44 -6.62 -13.41
CA LEU A 36 -1.33 -7.40 -12.17
C LEU A 36 -1.95 -8.79 -12.36
N PRO A 37 -1.27 -9.88 -11.95
CA PRO A 37 -1.82 -11.22 -12.08
C PRO A 37 -2.98 -11.43 -11.12
N GLN A 38 -3.82 -12.42 -11.45
CA GLN A 38 -4.91 -12.81 -10.56
C GLN A 38 -4.37 -13.24 -9.19
N GLY A 39 -4.88 -12.64 -8.12
CA GLY A 39 -4.47 -12.92 -6.75
C GLY A 39 -3.47 -11.92 -6.17
N ALA A 40 -2.81 -11.12 -7.02
CA ALA A 40 -2.09 -9.93 -6.56
C ALA A 40 -3.06 -8.77 -6.34
N ASN A 41 -2.75 -7.90 -5.37
CA ASN A 41 -3.53 -6.70 -5.07
C ASN A 41 -2.64 -5.46 -4.92
N ALA A 42 -3.27 -4.30 -4.69
CA ALA A 42 -2.58 -3.02 -4.53
C ALA A 42 -1.49 -3.02 -3.45
N THR A 43 -1.68 -3.78 -2.36
CA THR A 43 -0.70 -3.92 -1.29
C THR A 43 0.55 -4.61 -1.79
N ASP A 44 0.40 -5.71 -2.54
CA ASP A 44 1.53 -6.47 -3.09
C ASP A 44 2.35 -5.60 -4.04
N LEU A 45 1.67 -4.84 -4.90
CA LEU A 45 2.32 -3.89 -5.79
C LEU A 45 3.04 -2.78 -5.01
N ALA A 46 2.41 -2.21 -3.99
CA ALA A 46 3.03 -1.15 -3.18
C ALA A 46 4.26 -1.66 -2.42
N LEU A 47 4.24 -2.90 -1.89
CA LEU A 47 5.40 -3.55 -1.28
C LEU A 47 6.51 -3.82 -2.30
N ARG A 48 6.16 -4.33 -3.49
CA ARG A 48 7.12 -4.55 -4.59
C ARG A 48 7.80 -3.25 -5.02
N VAL A 49 7.02 -2.18 -5.20
CA VAL A 49 7.53 -0.83 -5.52
C VAL A 49 8.43 -0.31 -4.39
N THR A 50 8.03 -0.52 -3.13
CA THR A 50 8.81 -0.09 -1.97
C THR A 50 10.18 -0.75 -1.93
N GLU A 51 10.22 -2.07 -2.13
CA GLU A 51 11.46 -2.84 -2.19
C GLU A 51 12.37 -2.34 -3.33
N LEU A 52 11.79 -2.18 -4.52
CA LEU A 52 12.50 -1.80 -5.73
C LEU A 52 13.13 -0.40 -5.60
N LEU A 53 12.33 0.57 -5.13
CA LEU A 53 12.77 1.97 -5.01
C LEU A 53 13.72 2.18 -3.83
N ARG A 54 13.61 1.39 -2.75
CA ARG A 54 14.63 1.38 -1.69
C ARG A 54 15.98 0.88 -2.20
N LYS A 55 15.98 -0.17 -3.05
CA LYS A 55 17.21 -0.64 -3.69
C LYS A 55 17.80 0.38 -4.65
N LYS A 56 16.94 1.10 -5.40
CA LYS A 56 17.36 2.18 -6.32
C LYS A 56 17.96 3.38 -5.58
N GLY A 57 17.47 3.70 -4.38
CA GLY A 57 17.96 4.82 -3.57
C GLY A 57 17.38 6.16 -4.02
N VAL A 58 16.08 6.35 -3.80
CA VAL A 58 15.33 7.54 -4.26
C VAL A 58 15.11 8.60 -3.17
N VAL A 59 15.97 8.63 -2.14
CA VAL A 59 15.82 9.55 -1.00
C VAL A 59 15.89 11.01 -1.47
N GLY A 60 14.85 11.79 -1.16
CA GLY A 60 14.77 13.22 -1.51
C GLY A 60 14.47 13.48 -3.00
N LYS A 61 14.23 12.44 -3.80
CA LYS A 61 13.85 12.53 -5.21
C LYS A 61 12.34 12.47 -5.37
N PHE A 62 11.86 12.91 -6.53
CA PHE A 62 10.49 12.65 -6.94
C PHE A 62 10.44 11.30 -7.67
N VAL A 63 9.33 10.59 -7.48
CA VAL A 63 9.02 9.38 -8.24
C VAL A 63 7.76 9.66 -9.05
N GLU A 64 7.83 9.42 -10.35
CA GLU A 64 6.68 9.56 -11.24
C GLU A 64 6.43 8.23 -11.95
N PHE A 65 5.17 7.78 -11.94
CA PHE A 65 4.76 6.52 -12.54
C PHE A 65 4.19 6.77 -13.94
N PHE A 66 4.66 5.98 -14.92
CA PHE A 66 4.28 6.10 -16.32
C PHE A 66 4.24 4.74 -17.02
N GLY A 67 3.90 4.73 -18.30
CA GLY A 67 3.86 3.53 -19.14
C GLY A 67 2.51 2.80 -19.16
N PRO A 68 2.36 1.79 -20.04
CA PRO A 68 1.07 1.18 -20.37
C PRO A 68 0.41 0.43 -19.22
N GLY A 69 1.15 0.06 -18.17
CA GLY A 69 0.59 -0.53 -16.97
C GLY A 69 -0.22 0.45 -16.12
N VAL A 70 0.00 1.77 -16.24
CA VAL A 70 -0.73 2.78 -15.45
C VAL A 70 -2.22 2.79 -15.79
N ASP A 71 -2.56 2.68 -17.07
CA ASP A 71 -3.95 2.68 -17.58
C ASP A 71 -4.79 1.51 -17.02
N LYS A 72 -4.12 0.49 -16.51
CA LYS A 72 -4.71 -0.74 -15.98
C LYS A 72 -4.95 -0.69 -14.47
N LEU A 73 -4.36 0.28 -13.78
CA LEU A 73 -4.47 0.43 -12.35
C LEU A 73 -5.64 1.35 -11.99
N PRO A 74 -6.63 0.88 -11.20
CA PRO A 74 -7.65 1.74 -10.62
C PRO A 74 -7.03 2.85 -9.76
N LEU A 75 -7.74 3.98 -9.61
CA LEU A 75 -7.21 5.10 -8.84
C LEU A 75 -6.87 4.76 -7.38
N ALA A 76 -7.62 3.84 -6.78
CA ALA A 76 -7.35 3.38 -5.41
C ALA A 76 -5.98 2.69 -5.28
N ASP A 77 -5.55 1.93 -6.30
CA ASP A 77 -4.28 1.22 -6.31
C ASP A 77 -3.12 2.23 -6.46
N ARG A 78 -3.30 3.21 -7.34
CA ARG A 78 -2.35 4.33 -7.51
C ARG A 78 -2.15 5.09 -6.19
N ALA A 79 -3.25 5.35 -5.46
CA ALA A 79 -3.20 6.00 -4.15
C ALA A 79 -2.47 5.14 -3.09
N THR A 80 -2.65 3.82 -3.09
CA THR A 80 -1.91 2.89 -2.21
C THR A 80 -0.40 3.00 -2.45
N ILE A 81 0.04 3.00 -3.71
CA ILE A 81 1.46 3.09 -4.08
C ILE A 81 2.05 4.47 -3.74
N ALA A 82 1.32 5.54 -4.07
CA ALA A 82 1.73 6.91 -3.78
C ALA A 82 1.82 7.20 -2.27
N ASN A 83 0.92 6.60 -1.47
CA ASN A 83 0.92 6.73 -0.03
C ASN A 83 2.20 6.17 0.61
N MET A 84 2.80 5.14 0.01
CA MET A 84 4.04 4.52 0.52
C MET A 84 5.32 5.29 0.15
N ALA A 85 5.22 6.52 -0.39
CA ALA A 85 6.39 7.34 -0.75
C ALA A 85 7.43 7.50 0.37
N PRO A 86 7.03 7.80 1.62
CA PRO A 86 7.97 7.85 2.74
C PRO A 86 8.69 6.51 2.98
N GLU A 87 7.99 5.39 2.78
CA GLU A 87 8.51 4.03 2.98
C GLU A 87 9.57 3.65 1.96
N TYR A 88 9.57 4.21 0.74
CA TYR A 88 10.71 4.11 -0.20
C TYR A 88 11.65 5.31 -0.23
N GLY A 89 11.31 6.39 0.49
CA GLY A 89 12.16 7.55 0.74
C GLY A 89 12.00 8.69 -0.27
N ALA A 90 11.10 8.55 -1.24
CA ALA A 90 10.81 9.63 -2.16
C ALA A 90 10.06 10.76 -1.43
N THR A 91 10.21 11.99 -1.94
CA THR A 91 9.41 13.13 -1.46
C THR A 91 7.94 12.93 -1.80
N CYS A 92 7.66 12.40 -3.00
CA CYS A 92 6.31 12.03 -3.43
C CYS A 92 6.36 10.87 -4.44
N GLY A 93 5.25 10.13 -4.51
CA GLY A 93 4.93 9.23 -5.62
C GLY A 93 3.80 9.85 -6.45
N PHE A 94 4.09 10.21 -7.69
CA PHE A 94 3.18 10.97 -8.54
C PHE A 94 2.62 10.10 -9.66
N PHE A 95 1.29 10.03 -9.73
CA PHE A 95 0.57 9.53 -10.90
C PHE A 95 -0.06 10.75 -11.60
N PRO A 96 0.27 11.01 -12.88
CA PRO A 96 -0.35 12.06 -13.66
C PRO A 96 -1.88 11.87 -13.79
N VAL A 97 -2.59 12.96 -14.08
CA VAL A 97 -4.05 12.91 -14.25
C VAL A 97 -4.39 12.34 -15.61
N ASP A 98 -5.30 11.38 -15.65
CA ASP A 98 -5.75 10.65 -16.83
C ASP A 98 -7.27 10.39 -16.78
N ASP A 99 -7.78 9.59 -17.72
CA ASP A 99 -9.20 9.22 -17.76
C ASP A 99 -9.69 8.48 -16.51
N GLU A 100 -8.85 7.65 -15.88
CA GLU A 100 -9.20 6.97 -14.62
C GLU A 100 -9.38 7.98 -13.49
N THR A 101 -8.56 9.03 -13.47
CA THR A 101 -8.72 10.14 -12.51
C THR A 101 -10.06 10.86 -12.71
N LEU A 102 -10.47 11.12 -13.95
CA LEU A 102 -11.77 11.74 -14.25
C LEU A 102 -12.94 10.83 -13.86
N LYS A 103 -12.84 9.51 -14.10
CA LYS A 103 -13.83 8.53 -13.64
C LYS A 103 -13.95 8.55 -12.12
N TYR A 104 -12.84 8.63 -11.40
CA TYR A 104 -12.84 8.71 -9.95
C TYR A 104 -13.48 10.01 -9.43
N LEU A 105 -13.22 11.15 -10.07
CA LEU A 105 -13.89 12.42 -9.73
C LEU A 105 -15.42 12.27 -9.87
N ARG A 106 -15.90 11.66 -10.95
CA ARG A 106 -17.33 11.37 -11.16
C ARG A 106 -17.87 10.43 -10.08
N LEU A 107 -17.18 9.32 -9.82
CA LEU A 107 -17.54 8.33 -8.81
C LEU A 107 -17.71 8.96 -7.42
N THR A 108 -16.88 9.96 -7.11
CA THR A 108 -16.87 10.66 -5.82
C THR A 108 -17.76 11.91 -5.81
N GLY A 109 -18.67 12.04 -6.79
CA GLY A 109 -19.77 13.01 -6.76
C GLY A 109 -19.41 14.41 -7.26
N ARG A 110 -18.33 14.58 -8.03
CA ARG A 110 -18.05 15.85 -8.69
C ARG A 110 -18.98 16.01 -9.90
N SER A 111 -19.45 17.23 -10.16
CA SER A 111 -20.34 17.52 -11.30
C SER A 111 -19.63 17.36 -12.63
N ASP A 112 -20.36 16.99 -13.68
CA ASP A 112 -19.78 16.83 -15.03
C ASP A 112 -19.18 18.15 -15.55
N GLU A 113 -19.79 19.30 -15.26
CA GLU A 113 -19.24 20.63 -15.60
C GLU A 113 -17.85 20.86 -14.96
N HIS A 114 -17.67 20.46 -13.70
CA HIS A 114 -16.38 20.58 -13.02
C HIS A 114 -15.35 19.63 -13.61
N ILE A 115 -15.74 18.41 -13.95
CA ILE A 115 -14.87 17.40 -14.57
C ILE A 115 -14.41 17.87 -15.96
N GLU A 116 -15.32 18.41 -16.77
CA GLU A 116 -15.01 18.98 -18.09
C GLU A 116 -14.04 20.15 -17.98
N THR A 117 -14.23 21.02 -16.98
CA THR A 117 -13.29 22.11 -16.69
C THR A 117 -11.90 21.59 -16.35
N VAL A 118 -11.79 20.57 -15.48
CA VAL A 118 -10.53 19.95 -15.09
C VAL A 118 -9.83 19.31 -16.29
N GLU A 119 -10.56 18.51 -17.08
CA GLU A 119 -10.02 17.85 -18.27
C GLU A 119 -9.51 18.86 -19.30
N THR A 120 -10.34 19.86 -19.62
CA THR A 120 -10.00 20.91 -20.60
C THR A 120 -8.76 21.67 -20.17
N TYR A 121 -8.72 22.11 -18.90
CA TYR A 121 -7.57 22.82 -18.35
C TYR A 121 -6.29 21.98 -18.46
N LEU A 122 -6.32 20.72 -18.02
CA LEU A 122 -5.13 19.87 -18.01
C LEU A 122 -4.64 19.55 -19.43
N LYS A 123 -5.55 19.28 -20.37
CA LYS A 123 -5.20 19.03 -21.78
C LYS A 123 -4.60 20.28 -22.44
N GLN A 124 -5.20 21.45 -22.22
CA GLN A 124 -4.69 22.72 -22.78
C GLN A 124 -3.33 23.13 -22.19
N ASN A 125 -2.98 22.64 -21.00
CA ASN A 125 -1.71 22.95 -20.34
C ASN A 125 -0.69 21.81 -20.43
N HIS A 126 -0.94 20.76 -21.22
CA HIS A 126 -0.04 19.60 -21.34
C HIS A 126 0.24 18.88 -19.99
N LEU A 127 -0.77 18.81 -19.13
CA LEU A 127 -0.74 18.16 -17.81
C LEU A 127 -1.65 16.93 -17.72
N PHE A 128 -2.21 16.49 -18.85
CA PHE A 128 -3.00 15.28 -18.97
C PHE A 128 -2.13 14.15 -19.48
N PHE A 129 -2.15 13.01 -18.81
CA PHE A 129 -1.31 11.86 -19.12
C PHE A 129 -1.58 11.33 -20.53
N ASP A 130 -0.50 11.06 -21.27
CA ASP A 130 -0.53 10.27 -22.51
C ASP A 130 0.45 9.11 -22.35
N VAL A 131 -0.06 7.88 -22.47
CA VAL A 131 0.71 6.64 -22.39
C VAL A 131 1.84 6.55 -23.43
N ASN A 132 1.71 7.28 -24.54
CA ASN A 132 2.70 7.31 -25.62
C ASN A 132 3.79 8.37 -25.41
N GLU A 133 3.59 9.29 -24.47
CA GLU A 133 4.59 10.29 -24.12
C GLU A 133 5.47 9.78 -22.98
N GLU A 134 6.78 9.86 -23.18
CA GLU A 134 7.77 9.57 -22.15
C GLU A 134 8.49 10.86 -21.75
N PRO A 135 8.21 11.41 -20.55
CA PRO A 135 8.95 12.55 -20.03
C PRO A 135 10.45 12.25 -19.89
N ASN A 136 11.27 13.30 -19.95
CA ASN A 136 12.70 13.17 -19.72
C ASN A 136 12.99 13.01 -18.22
N TYR A 137 13.06 11.76 -17.76
CA TYR A 137 13.41 11.43 -16.38
C TYR A 137 14.93 11.47 -16.14
N THR A 138 15.32 11.69 -14.90
CA THR A 138 16.73 11.59 -14.48
C THR A 138 17.25 10.16 -14.61
N ASP A 139 16.40 9.19 -14.28
CA ASP A 139 16.66 7.77 -14.41
C ASP A 139 15.32 7.03 -14.51
N VAL A 140 15.33 5.84 -15.10
CA VAL A 140 14.13 5.01 -15.31
C VAL A 140 14.29 3.66 -14.62
N VAL A 141 13.22 3.19 -14.00
CA VAL A 141 13.11 1.86 -13.42
C VAL A 141 11.91 1.17 -14.04
N ASP A 142 12.13 0.04 -14.71
CA ASP A 142 11.06 -0.77 -15.27
C ASP A 142 10.49 -1.75 -14.22
N LEU A 143 9.16 -1.85 -14.17
CA LEU A 143 8.43 -2.83 -13.38
C LEU A 143 7.36 -3.51 -14.24
N ASP A 144 7.54 -4.80 -14.47
CA ASP A 144 6.55 -5.67 -15.08
C ASP A 144 5.51 -6.08 -14.02
N LEU A 145 4.28 -5.58 -14.16
CA LEU A 145 3.19 -5.85 -13.21
C LEU A 145 2.82 -7.34 -13.14
N SER A 146 3.09 -8.13 -14.19
CA SER A 146 2.81 -9.57 -14.19
C SER A 146 3.72 -10.36 -13.24
N THR A 147 4.83 -9.75 -12.79
CA THR A 147 5.78 -10.35 -11.85
C THR A 147 5.44 -10.08 -10.39
N VAL A 148 4.36 -9.33 -10.12
CA VAL A 148 3.92 -9.04 -8.75
C VAL A 148 3.25 -10.26 -8.16
N GLU A 149 3.76 -10.73 -7.03
CA GLU A 149 3.23 -11.89 -6.31
C GLU A 149 2.67 -11.48 -4.95
N ALA A 150 1.72 -12.27 -4.44
CA ALA A 150 1.19 -12.09 -3.10
C ALA A 150 2.34 -12.08 -2.08
N SER A 151 2.41 -11.02 -1.27
CA SER A 151 3.58 -10.75 -0.44
C SER A 151 3.22 -10.08 0.89
N LEU A 152 4.18 -10.13 1.80
CA LEU A 152 4.17 -9.44 3.08
C LEU A 152 5.46 -8.62 3.20
N SER A 153 5.53 -7.79 4.23
CA SER A 153 6.75 -7.10 4.57
C SER A 153 7.07 -7.25 6.05
N GLY A 154 8.33 -7.54 6.36
CA GLY A 154 8.76 -7.71 7.73
C GLY A 154 10.00 -8.60 7.89
N PRO A 155 10.29 -9.06 9.12
CA PRO A 155 9.47 -8.86 10.32
C PRO A 155 9.60 -7.46 10.95
N LYS A 156 10.55 -6.63 10.51
CA LYS A 156 10.87 -5.37 11.21
C LYS A 156 10.89 -4.10 10.37
N ARG A 157 10.90 -4.18 9.03
CA ARG A 157 10.96 -3.00 8.15
C ARG A 157 10.05 -3.13 6.93
N PRO A 158 9.42 -2.04 6.45
CA PRO A 158 8.50 -2.06 5.30
C PRO A 158 9.09 -2.48 3.95
N GLN A 159 10.40 -2.39 3.79
CA GLN A 159 11.09 -2.80 2.57
C GLN A 159 11.58 -4.25 2.55
N ASP A 160 11.42 -4.99 3.66
CA ASP A 160 11.80 -6.40 3.73
C ASP A 160 10.67 -7.27 3.14
N LEU A 161 10.61 -7.32 1.81
CA LEU A 161 9.61 -8.08 1.06
C LEU A 161 9.78 -9.60 1.29
N ILE A 162 8.69 -10.28 1.63
CA ILE A 162 8.61 -11.73 1.78
C ILE A 162 7.44 -12.22 0.93
N PHE A 163 7.68 -13.13 -0.01
CA PHE A 163 6.59 -13.75 -0.76
C PHE A 163 5.72 -14.61 0.19
N LEU A 164 4.41 -14.59 -0.02
CA LEU A 164 3.47 -15.34 0.81
C LEU A 164 3.79 -16.85 0.82
N SER A 165 4.28 -17.39 -0.29
CA SER A 165 4.75 -18.77 -0.44
C SER A 165 5.97 -19.10 0.42
N ASP A 166 6.82 -18.12 0.73
CA ASP A 166 8.03 -18.25 1.54
C ASP A 166 7.85 -17.86 3.01
N MET A 167 6.67 -17.35 3.39
CA MET A 167 6.39 -16.75 4.70
C MET A 167 6.85 -17.63 5.88
N LYS A 168 6.49 -18.92 5.88
CA LYS A 168 6.88 -19.85 6.95
C LYS A 168 8.40 -19.98 7.06
N LYS A 169 9.08 -20.17 5.93
CA LYS A 169 10.53 -20.35 5.86
C LYS A 169 11.26 -19.09 6.33
N GLU A 170 10.85 -17.92 5.85
CA GLU A 170 11.46 -16.66 6.26
C GLU A 170 11.15 -16.31 7.72
N PHE A 171 9.97 -16.65 8.23
CA PHE A 171 9.67 -16.55 9.66
C PHE A 171 10.62 -17.41 10.50
N GLU A 172 10.72 -18.72 10.20
CA GLU A 172 11.58 -19.65 10.96
C GLU A 172 13.05 -19.22 10.96
N LYS A 173 13.52 -18.76 9.79
CA LYS A 173 14.85 -18.16 9.64
C LYS A 173 14.99 -16.90 10.47
N SER A 174 14.00 -16.01 10.47
CA SER A 174 14.06 -14.75 11.23
C SER A 174 14.06 -14.97 12.74
N VAL A 175 13.42 -16.01 13.27
CA VAL A 175 13.45 -16.33 14.70
C VAL A 175 14.88 -16.62 15.15
N THR A 176 15.61 -17.40 14.34
CA THR A 176 16.95 -17.91 14.70
C THR A 176 18.12 -17.10 14.16
N ALA A 177 17.88 -16.18 13.24
CA ALA A 177 18.90 -15.27 12.74
C ALA A 177 19.39 -14.31 13.83
N PRO A 178 20.66 -13.84 13.77
CA PRO A 178 21.21 -12.90 14.74
C PRO A 178 20.31 -11.68 14.97
N ALA A 179 20.21 -11.24 16.21
CA ALA A 179 19.37 -10.10 16.58
C ALA A 179 19.74 -8.86 15.74
N GLY A 180 18.76 -8.36 14.97
CA GLY A 180 18.95 -7.24 14.05
C GLY A 180 17.70 -7.00 13.22
N ASN A 181 17.84 -6.33 12.08
CA ASN A 181 16.70 -5.99 11.22
C ASN A 181 15.97 -7.22 10.65
N GLN A 182 16.67 -8.34 10.48
CA GLN A 182 16.14 -9.57 9.88
C GLN A 182 16.14 -10.76 10.85
N GLY A 183 16.44 -10.54 12.13
CA GLY A 183 16.61 -11.62 13.10
C GLY A 183 16.19 -11.27 14.51
N HIS A 184 15.68 -12.26 15.24
CA HIS A 184 15.25 -12.13 16.63
C HIS A 184 16.32 -12.62 17.62
N GLY A 185 17.32 -13.38 17.16
CA GLY A 185 18.42 -13.88 17.98
C GLY A 185 18.00 -14.96 18.98
N LEU A 186 16.96 -15.72 18.67
CA LEU A 186 16.44 -16.79 19.53
C LEU A 186 17.00 -18.15 19.09
N ASP A 187 17.02 -19.12 20.00
CA ASP A 187 17.47 -20.47 19.68
C ASP A 187 16.34 -21.31 19.05
N LYS A 188 16.68 -22.42 18.38
CA LYS A 188 15.68 -23.34 17.80
C LYS A 188 14.67 -23.89 18.82
N ALA A 189 15.07 -23.96 20.10
CA ALA A 189 14.17 -24.34 21.19
C ALA A 189 12.97 -23.38 21.35
N GLU A 190 13.02 -22.19 20.73
CA GLU A 190 11.88 -21.26 20.70
C GLU A 190 10.64 -21.87 20.03
N PHE A 191 10.83 -22.74 19.01
CA PHE A 191 9.70 -23.37 18.33
C PHE A 191 8.99 -24.44 19.17
N ASP A 192 9.67 -24.94 20.22
CA ASP A 192 9.10 -25.94 21.14
C ASP A 192 8.35 -25.28 22.32
N LYS A 193 8.37 -23.94 22.41
CA LYS A 193 7.70 -23.22 23.50
C LYS A 193 6.20 -23.14 23.26
N THR A 194 5.46 -23.41 24.35
CA THR A 194 4.04 -23.17 24.46
C THR A 194 3.77 -22.17 25.59
N ALA A 195 2.71 -21.38 25.45
CA ALA A 195 2.23 -20.47 26.48
C ALA A 195 0.72 -20.63 26.65
N THR A 196 0.27 -20.83 27.89
CA THR A 196 -1.17 -20.87 28.21
C THR A 196 -1.71 -19.46 28.41
N VAL A 197 -2.67 -19.06 27.58
CA VAL A 197 -3.44 -17.82 27.72
C VAL A 197 -4.69 -18.10 28.55
N ASN A 198 -4.85 -17.35 29.64
CA ASN A 198 -6.01 -17.42 30.53
C ASN A 198 -6.93 -16.23 30.27
N PHE A 199 -8.18 -16.48 29.91
CA PHE A 199 -9.18 -15.44 29.68
C PHE A 199 -9.96 -15.10 30.95
N LYS A 200 -10.63 -13.94 30.96
CA LYS A 200 -11.41 -13.45 32.12
C LYS A 200 -12.65 -14.30 32.43
N ASP A 201 -13.16 -15.04 31.45
CA ASP A 201 -14.29 -15.95 31.61
C ASP A 201 -13.87 -17.34 32.14
N GLY A 202 -12.57 -17.53 32.43
CA GLY A 202 -12.02 -18.78 32.92
C GLY A 202 -11.64 -19.78 31.83
N SER A 203 -11.88 -19.47 30.54
CA SER A 203 -11.40 -20.30 29.44
C SER A 203 -9.88 -20.16 29.24
N THR A 204 -9.27 -21.20 28.68
CA THR A 204 -7.82 -21.23 28.41
C THR A 204 -7.53 -21.70 27.00
N THR A 205 -6.46 -21.19 26.40
CA THR A 205 -5.96 -21.63 25.09
C THR A 205 -4.43 -21.65 25.09
N GLU A 206 -3.83 -22.43 24.21
CA GLU A 206 -2.38 -22.50 24.06
C GLU A 206 -1.93 -21.67 22.86
N MET A 207 -0.82 -20.96 23.03
CA MET A 207 -0.11 -20.26 21.97
C MET A 207 1.28 -20.83 21.80
N THR A 208 1.76 -20.83 20.56
CA THR A 208 3.09 -21.25 20.14
C THR A 208 3.81 -20.13 19.39
N THR A 209 5.11 -20.28 19.20
CA THR A 209 5.92 -19.33 18.43
C THR A 209 5.43 -19.25 16.99
N GLY A 210 4.98 -18.05 16.59
CA GLY A 210 4.43 -17.78 15.25
C GLY A 210 2.92 -17.58 15.24
N ASP A 211 2.22 -17.84 16.34
CA ASP A 211 0.79 -17.56 16.43
C ASP A 211 0.48 -16.06 16.31
N ILE A 212 -0.59 -15.76 15.59
CA ILE A 212 -1.02 -14.39 15.31
C ILE A 212 -1.78 -13.85 16.52
N ALA A 213 -1.14 -12.99 17.32
CA ALA A 213 -1.81 -12.33 18.45
C ALA A 213 -2.71 -11.16 18.02
N ILE A 214 -2.39 -10.50 16.90
CA ILE A 214 -3.08 -9.30 16.41
C ILE A 214 -3.33 -9.44 14.91
N ALA A 215 -4.56 -9.22 14.49
CA ALA A 215 -4.94 -9.15 13.07
C ALA A 215 -5.77 -7.88 12.84
N ALA A 216 -5.14 -6.85 12.26
CA ALA A 216 -5.76 -5.54 12.10
C ALA A 216 -5.87 -5.13 10.63
N ILE A 217 -7.10 -4.90 10.15
CA ILE A 217 -7.35 -4.20 8.89
C ILE A 217 -7.44 -2.71 9.21
N THR A 218 -6.37 -1.99 8.92
CA THR A 218 -6.17 -0.58 9.30
C THR A 218 -5.39 0.17 8.22
N SER A 219 -4.97 1.40 8.54
CA SER A 219 -4.27 2.35 7.67
C SER A 219 -5.11 2.90 6.52
N CYS A 220 -4.92 4.18 6.20
CA CYS A 220 -5.50 4.80 5.01
C CYS A 220 -4.98 4.17 3.70
N THR A 221 -3.80 3.54 3.73
CA THR A 221 -3.15 2.84 2.61
C THR A 221 -4.08 1.79 1.97
N ASN A 222 -4.76 1.00 2.80
CA ASN A 222 -5.61 -0.11 2.36
C ASN A 222 -7.09 0.18 2.58
N THR A 223 -7.47 0.87 3.65
CA THR A 223 -8.88 1.10 3.96
C THR A 223 -9.56 2.09 3.01
N SER A 224 -8.79 2.90 2.29
CA SER A 224 -9.31 3.75 1.21
C SER A 224 -9.57 2.99 -0.09
N ASN A 225 -9.11 1.74 -0.20
CA ASN A 225 -9.20 0.95 -1.42
C ASN A 225 -10.38 -0.04 -1.35
N PRO A 226 -11.47 0.20 -2.09
CA PRO A 226 -12.67 -0.64 -2.00
C PRO A 226 -12.44 -2.07 -2.51
N TYR A 227 -11.48 -2.29 -3.41
CA TYR A 227 -11.22 -3.62 -3.97
C TYR A 227 -10.70 -4.58 -2.90
N VAL A 228 -9.69 -4.18 -2.12
CA VAL A 228 -9.13 -5.02 -1.05
C VAL A 228 -10.09 -5.16 0.13
N MET A 229 -10.89 -4.13 0.42
CA MET A 229 -11.86 -4.15 1.52
C MET A 229 -13.05 -5.06 1.22
N LEU A 230 -13.63 -4.96 0.02
CA LEU A 230 -14.67 -5.89 -0.44
C LEU A 230 -14.09 -7.31 -0.60
N GLY A 231 -12.87 -7.43 -1.11
CA GLY A 231 -12.16 -8.72 -1.19
C GLY A 231 -12.03 -9.40 0.17
N ALA A 232 -11.66 -8.66 1.21
CA ALA A 232 -11.60 -9.16 2.59
C ALA A 232 -12.99 -9.59 3.11
N GLY A 233 -14.04 -8.81 2.84
CA GLY A 233 -15.42 -9.16 3.21
C GLY A 233 -15.92 -10.43 2.51
N LEU A 234 -15.66 -10.56 1.21
CA LEU A 234 -16.00 -11.76 0.43
C LEU A 234 -15.23 -13.00 0.89
N LEU A 235 -13.96 -12.84 1.26
CA LEU A 235 -13.17 -13.92 1.88
C LEU A 235 -13.77 -14.33 3.23
N ALA A 236 -14.10 -13.36 4.09
CA ALA A 236 -14.71 -13.61 5.38
C ALA A 236 -16.05 -14.34 5.26
N LYS A 237 -16.91 -13.91 4.34
CA LYS A 237 -18.17 -14.61 4.01
C LYS A 237 -17.93 -16.07 3.65
N LYS A 238 -17.02 -16.34 2.71
CA LYS A 238 -16.69 -17.71 2.29
C LYS A 238 -16.08 -18.54 3.42
N ALA A 239 -15.31 -17.93 4.31
CA ALA A 239 -14.73 -18.61 5.47
C ALA A 239 -15.82 -19.04 6.47
N VAL A 240 -16.75 -18.14 6.78
CA VAL A 240 -17.91 -18.41 7.66
C VAL A 240 -18.83 -19.47 7.04
N GLU A 241 -19.13 -19.39 5.74
CA GLU A 241 -19.92 -20.40 5.03
C GLU A 241 -19.26 -21.79 5.04
N LYS A 242 -17.94 -21.85 5.22
CA LYS A 242 -17.16 -23.08 5.38
C LYS A 242 -16.98 -23.51 6.85
N GLY A 243 -17.58 -22.79 7.81
CA GLY A 243 -17.50 -23.08 9.24
C GLY A 243 -16.14 -22.75 9.87
N LEU A 244 -15.35 -21.87 9.25
CA LEU A 244 -14.09 -21.39 9.83
C LEU A 244 -14.36 -20.28 10.84
N GLU A 245 -13.59 -20.30 11.94
CA GLU A 245 -13.63 -19.30 12.99
C GLU A 245 -12.22 -18.78 13.28
N VAL A 246 -12.14 -17.55 13.79
CA VAL A 246 -10.88 -16.95 14.25
C VAL A 246 -10.57 -17.45 15.66
N PRO A 247 -9.33 -17.87 15.97
CA PRO A 247 -8.98 -18.28 17.33
C PRO A 247 -9.25 -17.16 18.35
N SER A 248 -9.75 -17.52 19.53
CA SER A 248 -10.20 -16.56 20.56
C SER A 248 -9.09 -15.66 21.11
N TYR A 249 -7.82 -16.07 21.00
CA TYR A 249 -6.67 -15.28 21.42
C TYR A 249 -6.31 -14.16 20.44
N VAL A 250 -6.83 -14.19 19.20
CA VAL A 250 -6.48 -13.18 18.20
C VAL A 250 -7.26 -11.90 18.47
N LYS A 251 -6.54 -10.80 18.73
CA LYS A 251 -7.16 -9.48 18.80
C LYS A 251 -7.40 -8.96 17.38
N THR A 252 -8.60 -9.19 16.87
CA THR A 252 -9.03 -8.67 15.56
C THR A 252 -9.52 -7.23 15.66
N SER A 253 -9.20 -6.39 14.66
CA SER A 253 -9.76 -5.04 14.56
C SER A 253 -9.93 -4.58 13.11
N LEU A 254 -10.99 -3.82 12.85
CA LEU A 254 -11.24 -3.14 11.59
C LEU A 254 -11.37 -1.64 11.88
N ALA A 255 -10.51 -0.81 11.28
CA ALA A 255 -10.49 0.64 11.46
C ALA A 255 -10.61 1.36 10.12
N PRO A 256 -11.84 1.54 9.59
CA PRO A 256 -12.05 2.16 8.27
C PRO A 256 -11.60 3.62 8.23
N GLY A 257 -10.90 4.02 7.17
CA GLY A 257 -10.42 5.39 6.97
C GLY A 257 -11.52 6.42 6.65
N SER A 258 -12.73 5.97 6.32
CA SER A 258 -13.88 6.86 6.09
C SER A 258 -15.22 6.17 6.33
N LYS A 259 -16.29 6.96 6.45
CA LYS A 259 -17.67 6.44 6.57
C LYS A 259 -18.14 5.70 5.31
N VAL A 260 -17.58 6.01 4.14
CA VAL A 260 -17.95 5.37 2.87
C VAL A 260 -17.61 3.87 2.90
N VAL A 261 -16.49 3.53 3.53
CA VAL A 261 -16.03 2.14 3.68
C VAL A 261 -17.03 1.30 4.47
N THR A 262 -17.45 1.81 5.62
CA THR A 262 -18.48 1.16 6.43
C THR A 262 -19.81 1.06 5.68
N GLY A 263 -20.14 2.07 4.86
CA GLY A 263 -21.35 2.09 4.02
C GLY A 263 -21.37 0.93 3.03
N TYR A 264 -20.38 0.84 2.13
CA TYR A 264 -20.39 -0.22 1.11
C TYR A 264 -20.23 -1.61 1.71
N LEU A 265 -19.50 -1.78 2.83
CA LEU A 265 -19.38 -3.09 3.50
C LEU A 265 -20.72 -3.54 4.06
N ARG A 266 -21.52 -2.62 4.62
CA ARG A 266 -22.87 -2.92 5.09
C ARG A 266 -23.80 -3.24 3.93
N ASP A 267 -23.75 -2.44 2.87
CA ASP A 267 -24.65 -2.58 1.72
C ASP A 267 -24.36 -3.86 0.92
N SER A 268 -23.13 -4.39 0.98
CA SER A 268 -22.75 -5.66 0.34
C SER A 268 -23.21 -6.92 1.07
N GLY A 269 -23.74 -6.80 2.30
CA GLY A 269 -24.12 -7.92 3.18
C GLY A 269 -22.96 -8.49 3.98
#